data_AF-A0A962NB88-F1
#
_entry.id   AF-A0A962NB88-F1
#
_cell.length_a   1.000
_cell.length_b   1.000
_cell.length_c   1.000
_cell.angle_alpha   90.00
_cell.angle_beta   90.00
_cell.angle_gamma   90.00
#
_symmetry.space_group_name_H-M   'P 1'
#
loop_
_entity.id
_entity.type
_entity.pdbx_description
1 polymer ?
#
loop_
_entity_poly.entity_id
_entity_poly.type
_entity_poly.pdbx_seq_one_letter_code
_entity_poly.pdbx_strand_id
1 'polypeptide(L)'
;AGADCGQDCLAELDLLSRVWAAQGQERDRVQLLYVTPTGITPPALAAPWLSHAREAEPAMPAAARVILIDPEGYGATWYPAAFDGTELRKDLRHLLKWSKSGR
;
A
#
# COMPACT_ATOMS: atom_id res chain seq x y z
N ALA A 1 22.71 -8.28 7.88
CA ALA A 1 21.57 -9.14 7.54
C ALA A 1 20.48 -8.24 6.96
N GLY A 2 20.54 -7.99 5.64
CA GLY A 2 19.43 -7.34 4.95
C GLY A 2 18.29 -8.35 4.92
N ALA A 3 17.13 -8.00 5.43
CA ALA A 3 16.02 -8.93 5.59
C ALA A 3 15.59 -9.45 4.21
N ASP A 4 15.92 -10.70 3.89
CA ASP A 4 15.24 -11.43 2.85
C ASP A 4 13.74 -11.40 3.18
N CYS A 5 12.95 -10.72 2.36
CA CYS A 5 11.50 -10.67 2.49
C CYS A 5 10.99 -12.11 2.53
N GLY A 6 10.57 -12.56 3.73
CA GLY A 6 10.08 -13.92 3.94
C GLY A 6 8.81 -14.21 3.16
N GLN A 7 8.35 -15.46 3.16
CA GLN A 7 7.18 -15.88 2.38
C GLN A 7 5.92 -15.05 2.67
N ASP A 8 5.69 -14.69 3.93
CA ASP A 8 4.54 -13.87 4.33
C ASP A 8 4.63 -12.44 3.76
N CYS A 9 5.84 -11.87 3.74
CA CYS A 9 6.11 -10.57 3.14
C CYS A 9 5.88 -10.61 1.62
N LEU A 10 6.34 -11.68 0.94
CA LEU A 10 6.12 -11.87 -0.49
C LEU A 10 4.63 -12.06 -0.82
N ALA A 11 3.90 -12.81 0.01
CA ALA A 11 2.47 -13.02 -0.14
C ALA A 11 1.67 -11.71 0.05
N GLU A 12 2.06 -10.87 1.02
CA GLU A 12 1.45 -9.56 1.23
C GLU A 12 1.70 -8.62 0.04
N LEU A 13 2.94 -8.58 -0.48
CA LEU A 13 3.28 -7.79 -1.67
C LEU A 13 2.52 -8.26 -2.92
N ASP A 14 2.37 -9.58 -3.09
CA ASP A 14 1.60 -10.16 -4.19
C ASP A 14 0.10 -9.82 -4.07
N LEU A 15 -0.48 -9.90 -2.87
CA LEU A 15 -1.85 -9.47 -2.61
C LEU A 15 -2.06 -8.00 -3.00
N LEU A 16 -1.15 -7.11 -2.58
CA LEU A 16 -1.18 -5.68 -2.93
C LEU A 16 -1.08 -5.46 -4.43
N SER A 17 -0.22 -6.21 -5.12
CA SER A 17 -0.11 -6.15 -6.58
C SER A 17 -1.42 -6.50 -7.29
N ARG A 18 -2.11 -7.55 -6.84
CA ARG A 18 -3.42 -7.95 -7.38
C ARG A 18 -4.49 -6.91 -7.11
N VAL A 19 -4.50 -6.32 -5.90
CA VAL A 19 -5.43 -5.24 -5.55
C VAL A 19 -5.21 -4.02 -6.45
N TRP A 20 -3.96 -3.62 -6.67
CA TRP A 20 -3.61 -2.53 -7.59
C TRP A 20 -4.05 -2.83 -9.02
N ALA A 21 -3.74 -4.03 -9.54
CA ALA A 21 -4.12 -4.43 -10.89
C ALA A 21 -5.64 -4.45 -11.09
N ALA A 22 -6.41 -4.81 -10.05
CA ALA A 22 -7.86 -4.87 -10.08
C ALA A 22 -8.55 -3.51 -10.22
N GLN A 23 -7.81 -2.38 -10.17
CA GLN A 23 -8.36 -1.05 -10.43
C GLN A 23 -8.52 -0.73 -11.93
N GLY A 24 -8.00 -1.60 -12.81
CA GLY A 24 -8.16 -1.44 -14.27
C GLY A 24 -7.59 -0.11 -14.76
N GLN A 25 -8.41 0.67 -15.46
CA GLN A 25 -8.02 1.98 -16.03
C GLN A 25 -7.67 3.03 -14.96
N GLU A 26 -8.08 2.83 -13.71
CA GLU A 26 -7.81 3.77 -12.62
C GLU A 26 -6.50 3.47 -11.88
N ARG A 27 -5.81 2.36 -12.22
CA ARG A 27 -4.62 1.91 -11.49
C ARG A 27 -3.49 2.94 -11.49
N ASP A 28 -3.38 3.75 -12.54
CA ASP A 28 -2.33 4.78 -12.68
C ASP A 28 -2.56 5.97 -11.74
N ARG A 29 -3.76 6.08 -11.14
CA ARG A 29 -4.08 7.06 -10.10
C ARG A 29 -3.75 6.56 -8.70
N VAL A 30 -3.32 5.31 -8.56
CA VAL A 30 -2.97 4.69 -7.28
C VAL A 30 -1.46 4.58 -7.18
N GLN A 31 -0.90 5.20 -6.15
CA GLN A 31 0.50 5.06 -5.81
C GLN A 31 0.64 4.10 -4.64
N LEU A 32 1.53 3.12 -4.77
CA LEU A 32 1.93 2.28 -3.65
C LEU A 32 3.31 2.71 -3.17
N LEU A 33 3.43 2.95 -1.87
CA LEU A 33 4.70 3.28 -1.23
C LEU A 33 5.05 2.19 -0.22
N TYR A 34 6.29 1.70 -0.31
CA TYR A 34 6.84 0.77 0.67
C TYR A 34 7.62 1.58 1.71
N VAL A 35 7.25 1.42 2.99
CA VAL A 35 7.89 2.17 4.08
C VAL A 35 8.59 1.20 5.02
N THR A 36 9.86 1.47 5.29
CA THR A 36 10.64 0.73 6.29
C THR A 36 10.98 1.62 7.48
N PRO A 37 11.17 1.03 8.67
CA PRO A 37 11.75 1.75 9.80
C PRO A 37 13.10 2.37 9.44
N THR A 38 13.45 3.44 10.15
CA THR A 38 14.70 4.17 9.93
C THR A 38 15.90 3.25 10.13
N GLY A 39 16.86 3.29 9.20
CA GLY A 39 18.04 2.42 9.23
C GLY A 39 17.81 1.00 8.71
N ILE A 40 16.60 0.68 8.24
CA ILE A 40 16.32 -0.54 7.49
C ILE A 40 16.22 -0.19 6.01
N THR A 41 17.20 -0.63 5.22
CA THR A 41 17.15 -0.47 3.77
C THR A 41 16.05 -1.36 3.19
N PRO A 42 15.08 -0.80 2.46
CA PRO A 42 14.06 -1.59 1.80
C PRO A 42 14.68 -2.49 0.72
N PRO A 43 14.11 -3.69 0.49
CA PRO A 43 14.58 -4.56 -0.59
C PRO A 43 14.40 -3.86 -1.94
N ALA A 44 15.27 -4.20 -2.90
CA ALA A 44 15.12 -3.76 -4.28
C ALA A 44 13.93 -4.47 -4.92
N LEU A 45 12.74 -3.88 -4.80
CA LEU A 45 11.51 -4.37 -5.41
C LEU A 45 11.40 -3.82 -6.83
N ALA A 46 11.65 -4.64 -7.84
CA ALA A 46 11.47 -4.27 -9.25
C ALA A 46 9.99 -4.47 -9.65
N ALA A 47 9.15 -3.50 -9.31
CA ALA A 47 7.71 -3.56 -9.56
C ALA A 47 7.17 -2.25 -10.17
N PRO A 48 6.49 -2.28 -11.33
CA PRO A 48 5.97 -1.05 -11.96
C PRO A 48 4.84 -0.38 -11.16
N TRP A 49 4.23 -1.11 -10.22
CA TRP A 49 3.17 -0.63 -9.34
C TRP A 49 3.69 -0.04 -8.03
N LEU A 50 4.99 -0.15 -7.76
CA LEU A 50 5.60 0.43 -6.57
C LEU A 50 6.24 1.77 -6.95
N SER A 51 5.66 2.86 -6.43
CA SER A 51 6.10 4.21 -6.77
C SER A 51 7.41 4.56 -6.06
N HIS A 52 7.53 4.26 -4.77
CA HIS A 52 8.69 4.62 -3.96
C HIS A 52 8.89 3.64 -2.80
N ALA A 53 10.15 3.42 -2.42
CA ALA A 53 10.50 2.88 -1.11
C ALA A 53 11.15 4.00 -0.28
N ARG A 54 10.72 4.18 0.97
CA ARG A 54 11.23 5.25 1.85
C ARG A 54 11.43 4.73 3.26
N GLU A 55 12.46 5.25 3.92
CA GLU A 55 12.59 5.12 5.37
C GLU A 55 11.73 6.18 6.05
N ALA A 56 10.84 5.76 6.94
CA ALA A 56 10.09 6.66 7.81
C ALA A 56 9.56 5.87 9.02
N GLU A 57 9.52 6.50 10.19
CA GLU A 57 8.73 6.01 11.32
C GLU A 57 7.27 6.37 11.07
N PRO A 58 6.41 5.41 10.73
CA PRO A 58 5.02 5.73 10.45
C PRO A 58 4.34 6.07 11.77
N ALA A 59 3.62 7.18 11.84
CA ALA A 59 2.71 7.49 12.95
C ALA A 59 1.45 6.61 12.86
N MET A 60 1.65 5.29 12.86
CA MET A 60 0.64 4.28 12.63
C MET A 60 0.26 3.55 13.92
N PRO A 61 -0.95 2.99 14.00
CA PRO A 61 -1.24 1.93 14.95
C PRO A 61 -0.21 0.80 14.80
N ALA A 62 0.27 0.26 15.93
CA ALA A 62 1.28 -0.81 15.91
C ALA A 62 0.84 -2.07 15.12
N ALA A 63 -0.46 -2.27 14.95
CA ALA A 63 -1.03 -3.37 14.18
C ALA A 63 -1.11 -3.10 12.67
N ALA A 64 -0.94 -1.85 12.21
CA ALA A 64 -1.13 -1.49 10.82
C ALA A 64 0.04 -1.98 9.93
N ARG A 65 -0.33 -2.58 8.80
CA ARG A 65 0.57 -3.06 7.76
C ARG A 65 0.38 -2.29 6.46
N VAL A 66 -0.85 -1.89 6.17
CA VAL A 66 -1.20 -1.10 5.00
C VAL A 66 -2.00 0.10 5.47
N ILE A 67 -1.68 1.29 4.97
CA ILE A 67 -2.52 2.49 5.15
C ILE A 67 -3.09 2.85 3.79
N LEU A 68 -4.36 3.19 3.77
CA LEU A 68 -4.97 3.85 2.64
C LEU A 68 -5.01 5.35 2.91
N ILE A 69 -4.30 6.11 2.07
CA ILE A 69 -4.19 7.57 2.16
C ILE A 69 -4.99 8.18 1.00
N ASP A 70 -5.81 9.19 1.29
CA ASP A 70 -6.56 9.93 0.28
C ASP A 70 -5.66 10.93 -0.49
N PRO A 71 -6.17 11.57 -1.57
CA PRO A 71 -5.39 12.55 -2.33
C PRO A 71 -4.98 13.81 -1.56
N GLU A 72 -5.65 14.15 -0.46
CA GLU A 72 -5.31 15.30 0.39
C GLU A 72 -4.22 14.96 1.42
N GLY A 73 -3.86 13.68 1.53
CA GLY A 73 -2.81 13.20 2.42
C GLY A 73 -3.33 12.73 3.78
N TYR A 74 -4.64 12.61 3.97
CA TYR A 74 -5.22 12.08 5.20
C TYR A 74 -5.36 10.56 5.12
N GLY A 75 -5.02 9.88 6.22
CA GLY A 75 -5.22 8.43 6.35
C GLY A 75 -6.71 8.12 6.42
N ALA A 76 -7.26 7.53 5.37
CA ALA A 76 -8.66 7.14 5.30
C ALA A 76 -8.94 5.92 6.20
N THR A 77 -8.06 4.91 6.16
CA THR A 77 -8.14 3.69 6.98
C THR A 77 -6.80 2.93 6.96
N TRP A 78 -6.70 1.86 7.75
CA TRP A 78 -5.54 0.97 7.81
C TRP A 78 -5.96 -0.50 7.92
N TYR A 79 -5.07 -1.40 7.51
CA TYR A 79 -5.29 -2.84 7.51
C TYR A 79 -4.17 -3.55 8.28
N PRO A 80 -4.50 -4.58 9.09
CA PRO A 80 -3.52 -5.36 9.82
C PRO A 80 -2.81 -6.38 8.94
N ALA A 81 -1.89 -7.16 9.52
CA ALA A 81 -1.34 -8.33 8.85
C ALA A 81 -2.44 -9.35 8.52
N ALA A 82 -2.23 -10.13 7.45
CA ALA A 82 -3.17 -11.15 6.98
C ALA A 82 -4.61 -10.62 6.73
N PHE A 83 -4.74 -9.35 6.37
CA PHE A 83 -6.03 -8.75 5.99
C PHE A 83 -6.60 -9.36 4.71
N ASP A 84 -7.93 -9.27 4.55
CA ASP A 84 -8.59 -9.62 3.30
C ASP A 84 -8.44 -8.49 2.28
N GLY A 85 -7.74 -8.77 1.17
CA GLY A 85 -7.56 -7.81 0.07
C GLY A 85 -8.86 -7.37 -0.60
N THR A 86 -9.97 -8.08 -0.40
CA THR A 86 -11.30 -7.71 -0.93
C THR A 86 -11.81 -6.41 -0.33
N GLU A 87 -11.64 -6.21 0.98
CA GLU A 87 -12.05 -4.98 1.66
C GLU A 87 -11.14 -3.80 1.27
N LEU A 88 -9.82 -4.00 1.23
CA LEU A 88 -8.90 -2.98 0.69
C LEU A 88 -9.29 -2.55 -0.72
N ARG A 89 -9.60 -3.52 -1.59
CA ARG A 89 -10.01 -3.24 -2.97
C ARG A 89 -11.31 -2.44 -3.02
N LYS A 90 -12.25 -2.69 -2.11
CA LYS A 90 -13.55 -2.01 -2.03
C LYS A 90 -13.39 -0.57 -1.56
N ASP A 91 -12.60 -0.34 -0.53
CA ASP A 91 -12.34 0.99 0.02
C ASP A 91 -11.54 1.84 -0.98
N LEU A 92 -10.54 1.25 -1.63
CA LEU A 92 -9.79 1.91 -2.70
C LEU A 92 -10.70 2.35 -3.86
N ARG A 93 -11.63 1.49 -4.31
CA ARG A 93 -12.61 1.87 -5.33
C ARG A 93 -13.52 3.00 -4.87
N HIS A 94 -13.90 3.01 -3.59
CA HIS A 94 -14.69 4.08 -3.01
C HIS A 94 -13.92 5.41 -3.10
N LEU A 95 -12.68 5.46 -2.62
CA LEU A 95 -11.84 6.66 -2.70
C LEU A 95 -11.58 7.12 -4.14
N LEU A 96 -11.30 6.19 -5.06
CA LEU A 96 -11.10 6.53 -6.47
C LEU A 96 -12.34 7.16 -7.11
N LYS A 97 -13.54 6.78 -6.65
CA LYS A 97 -14.80 7.39 -7.08
C LYS A 97 -14.97 8.80 -6.51
N TRP A 98 -14.77 8.99 -5.21
CA TRP A 98 -14.99 10.29 -4.55
C TRP A 98 -13.93 11.33 -4.90
N SER A 99 -12.67 10.91 -5.09
CA SER A 99 -11.60 11.78 -5.58
C SER A 99 -11.85 12.33 -6.99
N LYS A 100 -12.76 11.73 -7.78
CA LYS A 100 -13.20 12.32 -9.06
C LYS A 100 -14.22 13.44 -8.89
N SER A 101 -15.02 13.39 -7.83
CA SER A 101 -16.16 14.29 -7.60
C SER A 101 -15.75 15.62 -6.96
N GLY A 102 -14.50 15.77 -6.50
CA GLY A 102 -13.95 17.01 -5.93
C GLY A 102 -13.26 17.93 -6.94
N ARG A 103 -13.46 17.73 -8.24
CA ARG A 103 -12.99 18.61 -9.32
C ARG A 103 -14.16 19.25 -10.06
#